data_AF-A0A9P7U1T7-F1
#
_entry.id   AF-A0A9P7U1T7-F1
#
_cell.length_a   1.000
_cell.length_b   1.000
_cell.length_c   1.000
_cell.angle_alpha   90.00
_cell.angle_beta   90.00
_cell.angle_gamma   90.00
#
_symmetry.space_group_name_H-M   'P 1'
#
loop_
_entity.id
_entity.type
_entity.pdbx_description
1 polymer ?
#
loop_
_entity_poly.entity_id
_entity_poly.type
_entity_poly.pdbx_seq_one_letter_code
_entity_poly.pdbx_strand_id
1 'polypeptide(L)'
;MLKCIDTRVSLLRELDREDKNYGEALSEAAKLVTTMGDLARGRVFAQKAAAIWQRLLGSGNSLTKTYTVMAQCPSPNHDHRFSIWPTHVNDVPQGLGPDDFDDWLWRREKPTLAAPRGTIMERRDFFSPFSELPHKNGVRGDIFFQSRRHWCFLGQILEDPLLIQPLSLEVMDMYNKKTKVHFYTETKGAEVEAYLETPASTVAILNATRHDFHFGPPGIRHEDPRMIKIIPHPLSIILALEQEVRSFSTPQDNDLRCCHGCGRIAASSSMKRCAKCRSLWYCSKIGCKILEDPDLRGLFLTEWDKVENCTGFPLKGIEGPC
;
A
#
# COMPACT_ATOMS: atom_id res chain seq x y z
N MET A 1 3.85 -15.30 2.43
CA MET A 1 3.77 -16.76 2.51
C MET A 1 3.64 -17.37 1.11
N LEU A 2 2.72 -16.90 0.27
CA LEU A 2 2.54 -17.42 -1.09
C LEU A 2 3.82 -17.36 -1.93
N LYS A 3 4.60 -16.27 -1.88
CA LYS A 3 5.93 -16.17 -2.54
C LYS A 3 6.94 -17.22 -2.07
N CYS A 4 6.94 -17.57 -0.77
CA CYS A 4 7.83 -18.62 -0.27
C CYS A 4 7.40 -20.00 -0.78
N ILE A 5 6.09 -20.24 -0.86
CA ILE A 5 5.53 -21.46 -1.45
C ILE A 5 5.83 -21.51 -2.96
N ASP A 6 5.73 -20.38 -3.67
CA ASP A 6 6.09 -20.25 -5.09
C ASP A 6 7.55 -20.64 -5.33
N THR A 7 8.49 -20.10 -4.55
CA THR A 7 9.90 -20.47 -4.65
C THR A 7 10.11 -21.96 -4.40
N ARG A 8 9.41 -22.55 -3.41
CA ARG A 8 9.50 -23.99 -3.13
C ARG A 8 8.94 -24.84 -4.27
N VAL A 9 7.80 -24.45 -4.84
CA VAL A 9 7.17 -25.15 -5.97
C VAL A 9 8.01 -25.03 -7.24
N SER A 10 8.58 -23.86 -7.50
CA SER A 10 9.47 -23.62 -8.62
C SER A 10 10.70 -24.53 -8.56
N LEU A 11 11.36 -24.62 -7.39
CA LEU A 11 12.48 -25.53 -7.18
C LEU A 11 12.10 -27.00 -7.39
N LEU A 12 10.94 -27.43 -6.85
CA LEU A 12 10.47 -28.81 -7.02
C LEU A 12 10.16 -29.14 -8.49
N ARG A 13 9.64 -28.18 -9.25
CA ARG A 13 9.38 -28.30 -10.70
C ARG A 13 10.68 -28.39 -11.50
N GLU A 14 11.69 -27.58 -11.16
CA GLU A 14 13.02 -27.64 -11.78
C GLU A 14 13.71 -28.99 -11.54
N LEU A 15 13.47 -29.60 -10.38
CA LEU A 15 14.00 -30.93 -10.04
C LEU A 15 13.16 -32.08 -10.61
N ASP A 16 12.11 -31.80 -11.39
CA ASP A 16 11.12 -32.78 -11.91
C ASP A 16 10.50 -33.66 -10.80
N ARG A 17 10.33 -33.09 -9.61
CA ARG A 17 9.82 -33.78 -8.42
C ARG A 17 8.36 -33.45 -8.18
N GLU A 18 7.49 -34.03 -9.00
CA GLU A 18 6.04 -34.06 -8.72
C GLU A 18 5.69 -35.15 -7.67
N ASP A 19 6.38 -35.08 -6.53
CA ASP A 19 6.25 -36.01 -5.42
C ASP A 19 5.32 -35.46 -4.33
N LYS A 20 5.33 -36.12 -3.17
CA LYS A 20 4.53 -35.72 -2.01
C LYS A 20 4.76 -34.26 -1.59
N ASN A 21 5.99 -33.76 -1.66
CA ASN A 21 6.34 -32.40 -1.24
C ASN A 21 5.72 -31.36 -2.18
N TYR A 22 5.63 -31.68 -3.47
CA TYR A 22 4.97 -30.84 -4.46
C TYR A 22 3.45 -30.78 -4.22
N GLY A 23 2.84 -31.93 -3.96
CA GLY A 23 1.44 -32.02 -3.55
C GLY A 23 1.15 -31.22 -2.26
N GLU A 24 2.03 -31.32 -1.26
CA GLU A 24 1.94 -30.57 0.01
C GLU A 24 2.08 -29.05 -0.21
N ALA A 25 2.97 -28.62 -1.09
CA ALA A 25 3.13 -27.19 -1.39
C ALA A 25 1.91 -26.57 -2.09
N LEU A 26 1.33 -27.25 -3.08
CA LEU A 26 0.10 -26.80 -3.72
C LEU A 26 -1.09 -26.81 -2.74
N SER A 27 -1.12 -27.79 -1.85
CA SER A 27 -2.09 -27.92 -0.76
C SER A 27 -2.04 -26.75 0.23
N GLU A 28 -0.83 -26.33 0.62
CA GLU A 28 -0.59 -25.16 1.47
C GLU A 28 -0.99 -23.87 0.75
N ALA A 29 -0.65 -23.73 -0.53
CA ALA A 29 -1.06 -22.58 -1.33
C ALA A 29 -2.59 -22.46 -1.39
N ALA A 30 -3.30 -23.55 -1.67
CA ALA A 30 -4.77 -23.59 -1.70
C ALA A 30 -5.38 -23.09 -0.39
N LYS A 31 -4.92 -23.62 0.75
CA LYS A 31 -5.40 -23.20 2.07
C LYS A 31 -5.14 -21.73 2.34
N LEU A 32 -3.91 -21.27 2.08
CA LEU A 32 -3.51 -19.89 2.30
C LEU A 32 -4.40 -18.93 1.53
N VAL A 33 -4.50 -19.08 0.20
CA VAL A 33 -5.24 -18.12 -0.63
C VAL A 33 -6.74 -18.13 -0.31
N THR A 34 -7.31 -19.30 0.02
CA THR A 34 -8.69 -19.41 0.49
C THR A 34 -8.91 -18.72 1.84
N THR A 35 -8.00 -18.89 2.82
CA THR A 35 -8.06 -18.18 4.10
C THR A 35 -7.97 -16.66 3.93
N MET A 36 -7.32 -16.19 2.87
CA MET A 36 -7.17 -14.77 2.53
C MET A 36 -8.36 -14.21 1.72
N GLY A 37 -9.35 -15.03 1.37
CA GLY A 37 -10.55 -14.64 0.61
C GLY A 37 -10.44 -14.81 -0.92
N ASP A 38 -9.33 -15.33 -1.44
CA ASP A 38 -9.12 -15.52 -2.89
C ASP A 38 -9.61 -16.90 -3.33
N LEU A 39 -10.92 -16.99 -3.59
CA LEU A 39 -11.58 -18.25 -3.94
C LEU A 39 -11.22 -18.71 -5.35
N ALA A 40 -10.93 -17.80 -6.28
CA ALA A 40 -10.52 -18.12 -7.64
C ALA A 40 -9.18 -18.87 -7.66
N ARG A 41 -8.14 -18.31 -7.02
CA ARG A 41 -6.83 -18.99 -6.91
C ARG A 41 -6.92 -20.23 -6.03
N GLY A 42 -7.73 -20.18 -4.96
CA GLY A 42 -7.95 -21.31 -4.06
C GLY A 42 -8.47 -22.55 -4.79
N ARG A 43 -9.44 -22.34 -5.68
CA ARG A 43 -9.94 -23.40 -6.58
C ARG A 43 -8.82 -23.98 -7.45
N VAL A 44 -8.04 -23.15 -8.13
CA VAL A 44 -7.01 -23.61 -9.07
C VAL A 44 -5.90 -24.39 -8.34
N PHE A 45 -5.44 -23.92 -7.18
CA PHE A 45 -4.47 -24.66 -6.37
C PHE A 45 -5.04 -25.97 -5.84
N ALA A 46 -6.29 -25.99 -5.39
CA ALA A 46 -6.95 -27.21 -4.94
C ALA A 46 -7.10 -28.24 -6.08
N GLN A 47 -7.42 -27.80 -7.31
CA GLN A 47 -7.46 -28.66 -8.49
C GLN A 47 -6.09 -29.30 -8.77
N LYS A 48 -5.02 -28.48 -8.78
CA LYS A 48 -3.65 -28.96 -8.99
C LYS A 48 -3.22 -29.94 -7.88
N ALA A 49 -3.51 -29.63 -6.62
CA ALA A 49 -3.21 -30.52 -5.50
C ALA A 49 -3.97 -31.85 -5.60
N ALA A 50 -5.28 -31.82 -5.93
CA ALA A 50 -6.09 -33.01 -6.10
C ALA A 50 -5.54 -33.92 -7.22
N ALA A 51 -5.09 -33.35 -8.34
CA ALA A 51 -4.50 -34.11 -9.43
C ALA A 51 -3.22 -34.85 -8.99
N ILE A 52 -2.34 -34.19 -8.23
CA ILE A 52 -1.12 -34.82 -7.67
C ILE A 52 -1.48 -35.93 -6.68
N TRP A 53 -2.40 -35.68 -5.75
CA TRP A 53 -2.82 -36.68 -4.77
C TRP A 53 -3.51 -37.88 -5.41
N GLN A 54 -4.31 -37.66 -6.44
CA GLN A 54 -4.92 -38.73 -7.22
C GLN A 54 -3.85 -39.59 -7.89
N ARG A 55 -2.81 -38.98 -8.46
CA ARG A 55 -1.70 -39.70 -9.11
C ARG A 55 -0.88 -40.52 -8.11
N LEU A 56 -0.59 -39.96 -6.93
CA LEU A 56 0.30 -40.59 -5.94
C LEU A 56 -0.41 -41.59 -5.02
N LEU A 57 -1.65 -41.31 -4.62
CA LEU A 57 -2.35 -42.02 -3.54
C LEU A 57 -3.72 -42.59 -3.97
N GLY A 58 -4.16 -42.31 -5.19
CA GLY A 58 -5.44 -42.75 -5.73
C GLY A 58 -6.64 -41.91 -5.30
N SER A 59 -7.80 -42.18 -5.91
CA SER A 59 -9.06 -41.45 -5.69
C SER A 59 -9.69 -41.69 -4.32
N GLY A 60 -9.44 -42.86 -3.71
CA GLY A 60 -9.98 -43.24 -2.41
C GLY A 60 -9.37 -42.50 -1.22
N ASN A 61 -8.17 -41.93 -1.41
CA ASN A 61 -7.40 -41.26 -0.36
C ASN A 61 -8.11 -40.01 0.16
N SER A 62 -7.97 -39.76 1.47
CA SER A 62 -8.58 -38.60 2.14
C SER A 62 -8.11 -37.27 1.55
N LEU A 63 -6.82 -37.12 1.24
CA LEU A 63 -6.27 -35.89 0.66
C LEU A 63 -6.86 -35.60 -0.72
N THR A 64 -6.93 -36.62 -1.59
CA THR A 64 -7.55 -36.49 -2.92
C THR A 64 -8.99 -36.02 -2.80
N LYS A 65 -9.78 -36.63 -1.90
CA LYS A 65 -11.16 -36.23 -1.65
C LYS A 65 -11.26 -34.81 -1.10
N THR A 66 -10.44 -34.45 -0.11
CA THR A 66 -10.43 -33.12 0.51
C THR A 66 -10.18 -32.02 -0.53
N TYR A 67 -9.13 -32.14 -1.35
CA TYR A 67 -8.82 -31.10 -2.34
C TYR A 67 -9.75 -31.13 -3.55
N THR A 68 -10.36 -32.27 -3.88
CA THR A 68 -11.43 -32.34 -4.89
C THR A 68 -12.66 -31.55 -4.43
N VAL A 69 -13.07 -31.70 -3.16
CA VAL A 69 -14.17 -30.93 -2.58
C VAL A 69 -13.81 -29.44 -2.52
N MET A 70 -12.61 -29.11 -2.05
CA MET A 70 -12.12 -27.72 -2.00
C MET A 70 -12.03 -27.07 -3.38
N ALA A 71 -11.73 -27.83 -4.45
CA ALA A 71 -11.76 -27.32 -5.82
C ALA A 71 -13.17 -26.98 -6.32
N GLN A 72 -14.19 -27.73 -5.91
CA GLN A 72 -15.57 -27.51 -6.31
C GLN A 72 -16.22 -26.38 -5.50
N CYS A 73 -15.95 -26.38 -4.20
CA CYS A 73 -16.39 -25.35 -3.27
C CYS A 73 -15.23 -25.05 -2.33
N PRO A 74 -14.44 -24.00 -2.59
CA PRO A 74 -13.35 -23.59 -1.71
C PRO A 74 -13.77 -23.15 -0.30
N SER A 75 -14.98 -23.46 0.17
CA SER A 75 -15.51 -23.04 1.46
C SER A 75 -15.90 -24.21 2.37
N PRO A 76 -14.98 -24.75 3.18
CA PRO A 76 -15.36 -25.75 4.18
C PRO A 76 -15.51 -25.19 5.59
N ASN A 77 -14.99 -24.00 5.94
CA ASN A 77 -14.97 -23.54 7.33
C ASN A 77 -15.39 -22.07 7.49
N HIS A 78 -16.26 -21.84 8.46
CA HIS A 78 -16.94 -20.60 8.85
C HIS A 78 -16.01 -19.48 9.38
N ASP A 79 -14.69 -19.64 9.22
CA ASP A 79 -13.64 -18.79 9.78
C ASP A 79 -12.98 -17.95 8.67
N HIS A 80 -13.80 -17.26 7.87
CA HIS A 80 -13.33 -16.18 6.98
C HIS A 80 -12.84 -15.03 7.86
N ARG A 81 -11.66 -15.21 8.45
CA ARG A 81 -11.11 -14.26 9.41
C ARG A 81 -10.51 -13.04 8.69
N PHE A 82 -10.26 -13.14 7.37
CA PHE A 82 -9.65 -12.08 6.55
C PHE A 82 -10.17 -12.09 5.10
N SER A 83 -10.80 -11.00 4.63
CA SER A 83 -11.31 -10.82 3.26
C SER A 83 -10.38 -9.93 2.42
N ILE A 84 -9.09 -10.25 2.43
CA ILE A 84 -8.04 -9.35 1.94
C ILE A 84 -7.87 -9.44 0.42
N TRP A 85 -8.18 -10.59 -0.17
CA TRP A 85 -8.12 -10.83 -1.61
C TRP A 85 -9.47 -11.28 -2.16
N PRO A 86 -10.52 -10.46 -2.08
CA PRO A 86 -11.87 -10.91 -2.39
C PRO A 86 -12.00 -11.25 -3.88
N THR A 87 -12.06 -12.55 -4.19
CA THR A 87 -12.40 -13.05 -5.53
C THR A 87 -13.50 -14.08 -5.42
N HIS A 88 -14.40 -14.11 -6.38
CA HIS A 88 -15.39 -15.16 -6.50
C HIS A 88 -14.76 -16.40 -7.14
N VAL A 89 -15.31 -17.58 -6.86
CA VAL A 89 -14.83 -18.87 -7.41
C VAL A 89 -14.75 -18.88 -8.95
N ASN A 90 -15.52 -18.01 -9.61
CA ASN A 90 -15.62 -17.93 -11.07
C ASN A 90 -14.70 -16.87 -11.68
N ASP A 91 -13.97 -16.10 -10.87
CA ASP A 91 -13.09 -15.02 -11.35
C ASP A 91 -11.73 -15.54 -11.85
N VAL A 92 -11.68 -16.81 -12.28
CA VAL A 92 -10.50 -17.41 -12.90
C VAL A 92 -10.38 -16.86 -14.33
N PRO A 93 -9.28 -16.16 -14.68
CA PRO A 93 -9.14 -15.52 -15.98
C PRO A 93 -9.14 -16.56 -17.11
N GLN A 94 -9.87 -16.24 -18.18
CA GLN A 94 -9.97 -17.06 -19.38
C GLN A 94 -9.09 -16.47 -20.49
N GLY A 95 -8.43 -17.33 -21.27
CA GLY A 95 -7.66 -16.91 -22.44
C GLY A 95 -6.25 -16.36 -22.15
N LEU A 96 -5.74 -16.50 -20.93
CA LEU A 96 -4.33 -16.21 -20.62
C LEU A 96 -3.41 -17.31 -21.19
N GLY A 97 -2.22 -16.91 -21.64
CA GLY A 97 -1.14 -17.86 -21.95
C GLY A 97 -0.64 -18.59 -20.69
N PRO A 98 0.07 -19.73 -20.83
CA PRO A 98 0.53 -20.52 -19.70
C PRO A 98 1.38 -19.73 -18.68
N ASP A 99 2.28 -18.87 -19.16
CA ASP A 99 3.17 -18.08 -18.31
C ASP A 99 2.41 -16.95 -17.60
N ASP A 100 1.56 -16.21 -18.32
CA ASP A 100 0.72 -15.16 -17.75
C ASP A 100 -0.27 -15.72 -16.72
N PHE A 101 -0.76 -16.94 -16.95
CA PHE A 101 -1.62 -17.65 -16.01
C PHE A 101 -0.85 -18.09 -14.76
N ASP A 102 0.39 -18.58 -14.90
CA ASP A 102 1.25 -18.91 -13.75
C ASP A 102 1.59 -17.64 -12.95
N ASP A 103 1.90 -16.53 -13.62
CA ASP A 103 2.15 -15.26 -12.99
C ASP A 103 0.92 -14.72 -12.25
N TRP A 104 -0.27 -14.81 -12.84
CA TRP A 104 -1.52 -14.52 -12.16
C TRP A 104 -1.73 -15.43 -10.94
N LEU A 105 -1.54 -16.75 -11.11
CA LEU A 105 -1.77 -17.76 -10.07
C LEU A 105 -0.89 -17.53 -8.85
N TRP A 106 0.38 -17.17 -9.07
CA TRP A 106 1.36 -16.89 -8.01
C TRP A 106 1.40 -15.43 -7.58
N ARG A 107 0.54 -14.56 -8.14
CA ARG A 107 0.57 -13.10 -7.93
C ARG A 107 1.97 -12.53 -8.17
N ARG A 108 2.64 -12.95 -9.23
CA ARG A 108 3.91 -12.39 -9.70
C ARG A 108 3.72 -11.06 -10.44
N GLU A 109 2.51 -10.52 -10.42
CA GLU A 109 2.18 -9.20 -10.95
C GLU A 109 3.25 -8.18 -10.51
N LYS A 110 3.92 -7.61 -11.50
CA LYS A 110 4.92 -6.57 -11.27
C LYS A 110 4.20 -5.41 -10.59
N PRO A 111 4.74 -4.82 -9.51
CA PRO A 111 4.18 -3.61 -8.94
C PRO A 111 4.01 -2.61 -10.08
N THR A 112 2.78 -2.21 -10.37
CA THR A 112 2.53 -1.11 -11.29
C THR A 112 3.35 0.05 -10.77
N LEU A 113 4.37 0.48 -11.54
CA LEU A 113 5.29 1.55 -11.17
C LEU A 113 4.46 2.71 -10.61
N ALA A 114 4.66 3.04 -9.34
CA ALA A 114 3.83 4.00 -8.61
C ALA A 114 4.04 5.45 -9.07
N ALA A 115 4.81 5.67 -10.13
CA ALA A 115 4.92 6.96 -10.77
C ALA A 115 5.11 6.77 -12.29
N PRO A 116 4.39 7.52 -13.13
CA PRO A 116 4.91 7.85 -14.45
C PRO A 116 6.32 8.41 -14.26
N ARG A 117 7.30 7.90 -15.02
CA ARG A 117 8.62 8.54 -15.12
C ARG A 117 8.40 10.01 -15.54
N GLY A 118 8.47 10.96 -14.61
CA GLY A 118 8.37 12.38 -14.93
C GLY A 118 7.60 13.27 -13.96
N THR A 119 6.88 12.77 -12.96
CA THR A 119 6.25 13.66 -11.96
C THR A 119 7.30 14.15 -10.97
N ILE A 120 7.90 15.29 -11.27
CA ILE A 120 8.84 15.98 -10.37
C ILE A 120 8.01 16.57 -9.23
N MET A 121 8.11 15.98 -8.05
CA MET A 121 7.55 16.57 -6.83
C MET A 121 8.37 17.82 -6.47
N GLU A 122 7.72 18.99 -6.47
CA GLU A 122 8.42 20.28 -6.26
C GLU A 122 8.82 20.46 -4.79
N ARG A 123 8.08 19.88 -3.83
CA ARG A 123 8.40 19.96 -2.39
C ARG A 123 9.27 18.80 -1.90
N ARG A 124 10.43 18.60 -2.55
CA ARG A 124 11.50 17.70 -2.04
C ARG A 124 11.98 18.07 -0.63
N ASP A 125 11.60 19.25 -0.15
CA ASP A 125 11.99 19.71 1.17
C ASP A 125 11.24 19.02 2.32
N PHE A 126 9.99 18.61 2.10
CA PHE A 126 9.17 17.97 3.13
C PHE A 126 9.03 16.46 2.93
N PHE A 127 8.65 16.01 1.73
CA PHE A 127 8.47 14.59 1.47
C PHE A 127 9.82 13.95 1.13
N SER A 128 10.25 13.01 1.97
CA SER A 128 11.59 12.41 1.88
C SER A 128 11.50 10.92 1.52
N PRO A 129 12.19 10.46 0.47
CA PRO A 129 12.30 9.04 0.14
C PRO A 129 13.16 8.31 1.18
N PHE A 130 13.10 6.98 1.21
CA PHE A 130 13.77 6.19 2.24
C PHE A 130 15.29 6.42 2.29
N SER A 131 15.92 6.61 1.13
CA SER A 131 17.37 6.85 1.02
C SER A 131 17.82 8.15 1.67
N GLU A 132 16.94 9.14 1.76
CA GLU A 132 17.23 10.47 2.28
C GLU A 132 16.84 10.62 3.75
N LEU A 133 16.15 9.66 4.36
CA LEU A 133 15.76 9.76 5.77
C LEU A 133 16.98 9.81 6.72
N PRO A 134 16.93 10.63 7.78
CA PRO A 134 18.01 10.75 8.74
C PRO A 134 18.16 9.47 9.59
N HIS A 135 19.38 9.19 10.04
CA HIS A 135 19.64 8.08 10.97
C HIS A 135 19.46 8.53 12.42
N LYS A 136 18.81 7.69 13.22
CA LYS A 136 18.61 7.95 14.66
C LYS A 136 19.92 8.14 15.46
N ASN A 137 21.03 7.54 15.00
CA ASN A 137 22.32 7.55 15.71
C ASN A 137 23.47 8.22 14.91
N GLY A 138 23.17 9.00 13.87
CA GLY A 138 24.20 9.70 13.10
C GLY A 138 24.87 10.80 13.94
N VAL A 139 26.08 10.55 14.46
CA VAL A 139 26.95 11.51 15.19
C VAL A 139 27.30 12.75 14.35
N ARG A 140 26.98 12.72 13.05
CA ARG A 140 26.97 13.89 12.18
C ARG A 140 25.52 14.15 11.84
N GLY A 141 24.92 15.15 12.47
CA GLY A 141 23.69 15.73 11.97
C GLY A 141 23.95 16.12 10.52
N ASP A 142 23.34 15.38 9.60
CA ASP A 142 23.37 15.72 8.18
C ASP A 142 22.96 17.18 8.07
N ILE A 143 23.88 18.02 7.59
CA ILE A 143 23.76 19.49 7.58
C ILE A 143 22.44 19.92 6.91
N PHE A 144 21.91 19.09 6.01
CA PHE A 144 20.60 19.24 5.36
C PHE A 144 19.41 19.20 6.35
N PHE A 145 19.43 18.31 7.35
CA PHE A 145 18.32 18.14 8.30
C PHE A 145 18.37 19.08 9.50
N GLN A 146 19.52 19.71 9.78
CA GLN A 146 19.62 20.75 10.81
C GLN A 146 18.80 22.01 10.47
N SER A 147 18.52 22.24 9.18
CA SER A 147 17.64 23.33 8.73
C SER A 147 16.16 22.94 8.64
N ARG A 148 15.84 21.65 8.51
CA ARG A 148 14.48 21.13 8.30
C ARG A 148 13.88 20.65 9.62
N ARG A 149 12.87 21.36 10.13
CA ARG A 149 12.20 21.00 11.39
C ARG A 149 11.40 19.69 11.28
N HIS A 150 10.74 19.47 10.14
CA HIS A 150 9.88 18.31 9.93
C HIS A 150 9.96 17.77 8.50
N TRP A 151 9.70 16.46 8.35
CA TRP A 151 9.62 15.76 7.06
C TRP A 151 8.56 14.66 7.11
N CYS A 152 8.18 14.12 5.96
CA CYS A 152 7.24 13.02 5.85
C CYS A 152 7.74 11.98 4.85
N PHE A 153 7.76 10.72 5.26
CA PHE A 153 7.95 9.60 4.34
C PHE A 153 6.61 9.19 3.74
N LEU A 154 6.56 9.05 2.41
CA LEU A 154 5.43 8.45 1.70
C LEU A 154 5.86 7.12 1.08
N GLY A 155 5.07 6.08 1.30
CA GLY A 155 5.30 4.77 0.69
C GLY A 155 3.99 4.14 0.28
N GLN A 156 3.93 3.57 -0.92
CA GLN A 156 2.83 2.72 -1.31
C GLN A 156 2.96 1.39 -0.60
N ILE A 157 1.91 0.95 0.07
CA ILE A 157 1.85 -0.37 0.69
C ILE A 157 1.90 -1.40 -0.42
N LEU A 158 2.91 -2.26 -0.35
CA LEU A 158 2.99 -3.44 -1.19
C LEU A 158 2.18 -4.55 -0.53
N GLU A 159 1.50 -5.35 -1.34
CA GLU A 159 0.81 -6.53 -0.85
C GLU A 159 1.82 -7.49 -0.22
N ASP A 160 1.80 -7.59 1.11
CA ASP A 160 2.56 -8.62 1.81
C ASP A 160 1.71 -9.90 1.90
N PRO A 161 2.15 -11.02 1.30
CA PRO A 161 1.48 -12.31 1.45
C PRO A 161 1.65 -12.93 2.86
N LEU A 162 2.18 -12.21 3.86
CA LEU A 162 2.35 -12.61 5.26
C LEU A 162 1.47 -11.77 6.19
N LEU A 163 0.15 -11.91 6.10
CA LEU A 163 -0.76 -11.42 7.14
C LEU A 163 -0.75 -12.32 8.38
N ILE A 164 0.43 -12.46 8.99
CA ILE A 164 0.60 -13.05 10.31
C ILE A 164 1.44 -12.09 11.16
N GLN A 165 0.71 -11.28 11.94
CA GLN A 165 1.15 -10.41 13.05
C GLN A 165 2.02 -9.18 12.70
N PRO A 166 1.67 -7.98 13.21
CA PRO A 166 1.90 -6.72 12.53
C PRO A 166 3.23 -6.08 12.96
N LEU A 167 4.34 -6.83 12.88
CA LEU A 167 5.65 -6.27 13.21
C LEU A 167 6.26 -5.49 12.05
N SER A 168 5.80 -5.68 10.81
CA SER A 168 6.31 -4.92 9.68
C SER A 168 5.36 -4.79 8.49
N LEU A 169 5.49 -3.69 7.75
CA LEU A 169 4.82 -3.38 6.49
C LEU A 169 5.87 -3.21 5.38
N GLU A 170 5.71 -3.94 4.27
CA GLU A 170 6.53 -3.70 3.07
C GLU A 170 5.94 -2.55 2.25
N VAL A 171 6.77 -1.56 1.93
CA VAL A 171 6.35 -0.36 1.22
C VAL A 171 7.32 -0.02 0.11
N MET A 172 6.81 0.65 -0.91
CA MET A 172 7.60 1.18 -2.02
C MET A 172 7.56 2.69 -2.00
N ASP A 173 8.71 3.33 -1.91
CA ASP A 173 8.80 4.79 -1.86
C ASP A 173 8.62 5.44 -3.24
N MET A 174 8.65 6.77 -3.28
CA MET A 174 8.52 7.58 -4.50
C MET A 174 9.64 7.37 -5.54
N TYR A 175 10.76 6.76 -5.17
CA TYR A 175 11.84 6.38 -6.09
C TYR A 175 11.78 4.89 -6.46
N ASN A 176 10.64 4.24 -6.21
CA ASN A 176 10.40 2.82 -6.43
C ASN A 176 11.35 1.92 -5.63
N LYS A 177 11.89 2.41 -4.52
CA LYS A 177 12.72 1.60 -3.62
C LYS A 177 11.83 0.91 -2.60
N LYS A 178 11.96 -0.42 -2.52
CA LYS A 178 11.30 -1.21 -1.49
C LYS A 178 12.00 -1.04 -0.15
N THR A 179 11.24 -0.84 0.90
CA THR A 179 11.71 -0.77 2.28
C THR A 179 10.67 -1.37 3.22
N LYS A 180 11.05 -1.58 4.48
CA LYS A 180 10.18 -2.09 5.52
C LYS A 180 9.96 -1.04 6.60
N VAL A 181 8.71 -0.88 7.01
CA VAL A 181 8.33 -0.15 8.22
C VAL A 181 8.13 -1.19 9.30
N HIS A 182 8.91 -1.14 10.37
CA HIS A 182 8.80 -2.04 11.52
C HIS A 182 8.08 -1.35 12.67
N PHE A 183 7.04 -1.98 13.21
CA PHE A 183 6.23 -1.44 14.29
C PHE A 183 6.80 -1.82 15.65
N TYR A 184 7.29 -0.81 16.37
CA TYR A 184 7.74 -0.86 17.76
C TYR A 184 6.81 -0.05 18.67
N THR A 185 5.58 0.18 18.22
CA THR A 185 4.50 0.83 18.97
C THR A 185 3.91 -0.13 20.00
N GLU A 186 3.21 0.41 21.01
CA GLU A 186 2.52 -0.39 22.02
C GLU A 186 1.46 -1.33 21.39
N THR A 187 0.84 -0.86 20.30
CA THR A 187 -0.17 -1.57 19.51
C THR A 187 0.41 -2.55 18.50
N LYS A 188 1.74 -2.58 18.33
CA LYS A 188 2.46 -3.50 17.44
C LYS A 188 1.85 -3.57 16.05
N GLY A 189 1.52 -2.41 15.47
CA GLY A 189 0.99 -2.27 14.10
C GLY A 189 -0.52 -2.51 13.93
N ALA A 190 -1.27 -2.78 15.01
CA ALA A 190 -2.73 -2.82 14.94
C ALA A 190 -3.36 -1.47 14.50
N GLU A 191 -2.64 -0.36 14.68
CA GLU A 191 -3.06 0.98 14.26
C GLU A 191 -3.24 1.16 12.75
N VAL A 192 -2.66 0.27 11.93
CA VAL A 192 -2.80 0.29 10.47
C VAL A 192 -3.61 -0.89 9.92
N GLU A 193 -4.03 -1.83 10.77
CA GLU A 193 -4.62 -3.11 10.37
C GLU A 193 -5.92 -2.92 9.56
N ALA A 194 -6.80 -2.02 9.99
CA ALA A 194 -8.06 -1.72 9.31
C ALA A 194 -7.90 -1.17 7.88
N TYR A 195 -6.71 -0.72 7.50
CA TYR A 195 -6.44 -0.14 6.19
C TYR A 195 -5.68 -1.09 5.25
N LEU A 196 -5.22 -2.24 5.74
CA LEU A 196 -4.55 -3.27 4.94
C LEU A 196 -5.51 -3.96 3.94
N GLU A 197 -6.83 -3.79 4.11
CA GLU A 197 -7.87 -4.30 3.22
C GLU A 197 -7.94 -3.54 1.87
N THR A 198 -7.22 -2.43 1.74
CA THR A 198 -7.19 -1.62 0.51
C THR A 198 -5.85 -1.76 -0.20
N PRO A 199 -5.76 -2.59 -1.26
CA PRO A 199 -4.54 -2.73 -2.04
C PRO A 199 -4.07 -1.37 -2.57
N ALA A 200 -2.76 -1.18 -2.59
CA ALA A 200 -2.11 0.03 -3.09
C ALA A 200 -2.39 1.33 -2.28
N SER A 201 -2.86 1.25 -1.04
CA SER A 201 -2.92 2.43 -0.17
C SER A 201 -1.54 3.02 0.13
N THR A 202 -1.50 4.30 0.50
CA THR A 202 -0.26 5.02 0.80
C THR A 202 -0.11 5.18 2.31
N VAL A 203 1.04 4.79 2.85
CA VAL A 203 1.46 5.15 4.21
C VAL A 203 2.15 6.51 4.20
N ALA A 204 1.75 7.37 5.13
CA ALA A 204 2.43 8.62 5.45
C ALA A 204 3.00 8.53 6.87
N ILE A 205 4.31 8.77 7.02
CA ILE A 205 4.99 8.74 8.32
C ILE A 205 5.72 10.06 8.56
N LEU A 206 5.25 10.83 9.54
CA LEU A 206 5.87 12.09 9.93
C LEU A 206 7.19 11.81 10.69
N ASN A 207 8.21 12.61 10.39
CA ASN A 207 9.55 12.54 10.98
C ASN A 207 10.15 11.12 11.00
N ALA A 208 9.89 10.34 9.95
CA ALA A 208 10.39 8.99 9.83
C ALA A 208 11.93 8.95 9.88
N THR A 209 12.49 8.00 10.61
CA THR A 209 13.95 7.83 10.70
C THR A 209 14.38 6.50 10.12
N ARG A 210 15.57 6.48 9.53
CA ARG A 210 16.23 5.26 9.11
C ARG A 210 16.85 4.59 10.32
N HIS A 211 16.65 3.29 10.43
CA HIS A 211 17.18 2.45 11.48
C HIS A 211 17.92 1.25 10.88
N ASP A 212 19.16 1.07 11.30
CA ASP A 212 19.95 -0.11 10.99
C ASP A 212 19.64 -1.17 12.04
N PHE A 213 18.82 -2.16 11.65
CA PHE A 213 18.46 -3.27 12.53
C PHE A 213 19.65 -4.21 12.67
N HIS A 214 19.87 -4.72 13.88
CA HIS A 214 20.98 -5.64 14.16
C HIS A 214 20.88 -6.93 13.32
N PHE A 215 19.65 -7.37 13.02
CA PHE A 215 19.36 -8.53 12.19
C PHE A 215 18.40 -8.13 11.07
N GLY A 216 18.94 -7.79 9.90
CA GLY A 216 18.16 -7.49 8.71
C GLY A 216 18.65 -6.26 7.94
N PRO A 217 18.06 -5.97 6.77
CA PRO A 217 18.36 -4.74 6.05
C PRO A 217 17.87 -3.51 6.84
N PRO A 218 18.45 -2.32 6.58
CA PRO A 218 17.94 -1.07 7.13
C PRO A 218 16.47 -0.85 6.76
N GLY A 219 15.71 -0.26 7.67
CA GLY A 219 14.30 0.04 7.48
C GLY A 219 13.86 1.26 8.27
N ILE A 220 12.55 1.50 8.35
CA ILE A 220 11.96 2.53 9.19
C ILE A 220 11.53 1.88 10.49
N ARG A 221 11.98 2.42 11.62
CA ARG A 221 11.53 1.99 12.95
C ARG A 221 10.44 2.94 13.44
N HIS A 222 9.20 2.46 13.45
CA HIS A 222 8.04 3.25 13.85
C HIS A 222 7.72 3.02 15.33
N GLU A 223 7.74 4.08 16.14
CA GLU A 223 7.64 3.99 17.61
C GLU A 223 6.43 4.73 18.20
N ASP A 224 5.89 5.75 17.51
CA ASP A 224 4.73 6.52 17.98
C ASP A 224 3.56 6.36 16.99
N PRO A 225 2.46 5.68 17.40
CA PRO A 225 1.33 5.38 16.51
C PRO A 225 0.63 6.63 15.96
N ARG A 226 0.85 7.81 16.56
CA ARG A 226 0.28 9.07 16.05
C ARG A 226 1.04 9.60 14.83
N MET A 227 2.27 9.14 14.60
CA MET A 227 3.11 9.68 13.52
C MET A 227 2.86 8.99 12.18
N ILE A 228 1.97 7.98 12.13
CA ILE A 228 1.61 7.26 10.92
C ILE A 228 0.15 7.48 10.55
N LYS A 229 -0.13 7.53 9.25
CA LYS A 229 -1.49 7.51 8.72
C LYS A 229 -1.52 6.72 7.42
N ILE A 230 -2.58 5.93 7.23
CA ILE A 230 -2.86 5.30 5.94
C ILE A 230 -3.86 6.16 5.17
N ILE A 231 -3.51 6.47 3.93
CA ILE A 231 -4.35 7.20 2.99
C ILE A 231 -4.83 6.18 1.95
N PRO A 232 -6.15 5.98 1.77
CA PRO A 232 -6.70 4.90 0.96
C PRO A 232 -6.64 5.18 -0.54
N HIS A 233 -5.49 5.63 -1.04
CA HIS A 233 -5.24 5.93 -2.44
C HIS A 233 -3.78 5.58 -2.81
N PRO A 234 -3.52 5.17 -4.07
CA PRO A 234 -2.18 4.97 -4.62
C PRO A 234 -1.25 6.17 -4.47
N LEU A 235 0.04 5.90 -4.25
CA LEU A 235 1.06 6.93 -4.08
C LEU A 235 1.13 7.84 -5.31
N SER A 236 0.93 7.28 -6.52
CA SER A 236 0.84 8.04 -7.77
C SER A 236 -0.23 9.14 -7.71
N ILE A 237 -1.40 8.82 -7.15
CA ILE A 237 -2.52 9.75 -7.01
C ILE A 237 -2.18 10.83 -5.97
N ILE A 238 -1.60 10.43 -4.83
CA ILE A 238 -1.19 11.38 -3.78
C ILE A 238 -0.18 12.40 -4.30
N LEU A 239 0.82 11.94 -5.06
CA LEU A 239 1.84 12.81 -5.65
C LEU A 239 1.26 13.75 -6.71
N ALA A 240 0.34 13.27 -7.55
CA ALA A 240 -0.34 14.12 -8.53
C ALA A 240 -1.21 15.20 -7.87
N LEU A 241 -1.90 14.84 -6.78
CA LEU A 241 -2.75 15.76 -6.01
C LEU A 241 -1.96 16.84 -5.30
N GLU A 242 -0.75 16.55 -4.80
CA GLU A 242 0.10 17.55 -4.15
C GLU A 242 0.35 18.76 -5.05
N GLN A 243 0.76 18.49 -6.29
CA GLN A 243 1.04 19.51 -7.29
C GLN A 243 -0.23 20.30 -7.63
N GLU A 244 -1.32 19.60 -7.89
CA GLU A 244 -2.60 20.20 -8.25
C GLU A 244 -3.15 21.09 -7.12
N VAL A 245 -3.18 20.60 -5.88
CA VAL A 245 -3.64 21.36 -4.73
C VAL A 245 -2.80 22.62 -4.55
N ARG A 246 -1.47 22.55 -4.66
CA ARG A 246 -0.64 23.75 -4.54
C ARG A 246 -1.00 24.78 -5.62
N SER A 247 -1.04 24.37 -6.88
CA SER A 247 -1.30 25.29 -8.00
C SER A 247 -2.67 25.99 -7.92
N PHE A 248 -3.69 25.33 -7.36
CA PHE A 248 -5.07 25.85 -7.36
C PHE A 248 -5.55 26.37 -6.00
N SER A 249 -4.89 26.04 -4.89
CA SER A 249 -5.30 26.47 -3.55
C SER A 249 -4.58 27.71 -3.06
N THR A 250 -3.36 27.99 -3.52
CA THR A 250 -2.62 29.19 -3.09
C THR A 250 -3.23 30.46 -3.72
N PRO A 251 -3.54 31.50 -2.93
CA PRO A 251 -3.92 32.79 -3.47
C PRO A 251 -2.79 33.37 -4.32
N GLN A 252 -3.14 34.02 -5.42
CA GLN A 252 -2.23 34.89 -6.16
C GLN A 252 -2.38 36.34 -5.67
N ASP A 253 -1.51 37.23 -6.15
CA ASP A 253 -1.56 38.66 -5.84
C ASP A 253 -2.98 39.23 -6.06
N ASN A 254 -3.41 40.14 -5.16
CA ASN A 254 -4.74 40.75 -5.15
C ASN A 254 -5.93 39.77 -4.98
N ASP A 255 -5.75 38.69 -4.20
CA ASP A 255 -6.80 37.69 -3.89
C ASP A 255 -7.43 37.04 -5.14
N LEU A 256 -6.61 36.92 -6.19
CA LEU A 256 -6.95 36.18 -7.38
C LEU A 256 -6.84 34.68 -7.10
N ARG A 257 -7.81 33.91 -7.62
CA ARG A 257 -7.89 32.45 -7.51
C ARG A 257 -7.94 31.84 -8.90
N CYS A 258 -7.32 30.68 -9.04
CA CYS A 258 -7.37 29.88 -10.26
C CYS A 258 -8.50 28.86 -10.15
N CYS A 259 -9.38 28.83 -11.14
CA CYS A 259 -10.45 27.84 -11.23
C CYS A 259 -9.87 26.47 -11.54
N HIS A 260 -10.08 25.51 -10.64
CA HIS A 260 -9.60 24.13 -10.80
C HIS A 260 -10.19 23.44 -12.04
N GLY A 261 -11.44 23.73 -12.40
CA GLY A 261 -12.11 23.09 -13.54
C GLY A 261 -11.76 23.63 -14.93
N CYS A 262 -11.36 24.90 -15.06
CA CYS A 262 -11.11 25.52 -16.38
C CYS A 262 -9.83 26.35 -16.46
N GLY A 263 -9.06 26.47 -15.38
CA GLY A 263 -7.81 27.24 -15.33
C GLY A 263 -7.97 28.76 -15.38
N ARG A 264 -9.20 29.28 -15.43
CA ARG A 264 -9.44 30.74 -15.43
C ARG A 264 -9.04 31.34 -14.09
N ILE A 265 -8.29 32.43 -14.13
CA ILE A 265 -7.95 33.23 -12.95
C ILE A 265 -8.98 34.36 -12.81
N ALA A 266 -9.55 34.54 -11.61
CA ALA A 266 -10.47 35.63 -11.29
C ALA A 266 -10.48 35.93 -9.79
N ALA A 267 -11.10 37.04 -9.38
CA ALA A 267 -11.23 37.39 -7.97
C ALA A 267 -12.01 36.30 -7.20
N SER A 268 -11.57 36.02 -5.97
CA SER A 268 -12.21 35.03 -5.07
C SER A 268 -13.74 35.25 -4.95
N SER A 269 -14.18 36.52 -4.88
CA SER A 269 -15.58 36.93 -4.78
C SER A 269 -16.46 36.48 -5.95
N SER A 270 -15.85 36.25 -7.12
CA SER A 270 -16.55 35.79 -8.34
C SER A 270 -16.58 34.27 -8.49
N MET A 271 -15.92 33.54 -7.58
CA MET A 271 -15.77 32.09 -7.63
C MET A 271 -16.44 31.40 -6.45
N LYS A 272 -16.69 30.10 -6.62
CA LYS A 272 -17.24 29.24 -5.57
C LYS A 272 -16.13 28.37 -4.99
N ARG A 273 -15.94 28.46 -3.67
CA ARG A 273 -15.06 27.58 -2.91
C ARG A 273 -15.70 26.19 -2.78
N CYS A 274 -14.90 25.13 -2.88
CA CYS A 274 -15.37 23.77 -2.73
C CYS A 274 -15.95 23.54 -1.32
N ALA A 275 -17.21 23.13 -1.23
CA ALA A 275 -17.85 22.88 0.07
C ALA A 275 -17.22 21.69 0.83
N LYS A 276 -16.67 20.71 0.10
CA LYS A 276 -16.10 19.47 0.66
C LYS A 276 -14.69 19.70 1.20
N CYS A 277 -13.73 19.99 0.32
CA CYS A 277 -12.33 20.14 0.73
C CYS A 277 -12.00 21.53 1.28
N ARG A 278 -12.80 22.55 0.98
CA ARG A 278 -12.51 23.96 1.28
C ARG A 278 -11.14 24.45 0.76
N SER A 279 -10.47 23.73 -0.14
CA SER A 279 -9.15 24.13 -0.66
C SER A 279 -9.21 24.61 -2.11
N LEU A 280 -10.15 24.13 -2.92
CA LEU A 280 -10.23 24.42 -4.36
C LEU A 280 -11.35 25.42 -4.69
N TRP A 281 -11.16 26.17 -5.78
CA TRP A 281 -12.09 27.18 -6.29
C TRP A 281 -12.56 26.86 -7.70
N TYR A 282 -13.81 27.23 -8.02
CA TYR A 282 -14.42 26.92 -9.31
C TYR A 282 -15.31 28.07 -9.80
N CYS A 283 -15.36 28.27 -11.12
CA CYS A 283 -16.33 29.16 -11.78
C CYS A 283 -17.77 28.60 -11.73
N SER A 284 -17.91 27.27 -11.65
CA SER A 284 -19.20 26.55 -11.64
C SER A 284 -19.17 25.40 -10.62
N LYS A 285 -20.31 24.72 -10.36
CA LYS A 285 -20.38 23.65 -9.35
C LYS A 285 -19.65 22.39 -9.84
N ILE A 286 -18.42 22.19 -9.39
CA ILE A 286 -17.65 20.95 -9.53
C ILE A 286 -17.09 20.61 -8.13
N GLY A 287 -17.15 19.33 -7.74
CA GLY A 287 -16.69 18.88 -6.41
C GLY A 287 -15.50 17.95 -6.54
N CYS A 288 -14.53 18.08 -5.63
CA CYS A 288 -13.45 17.10 -5.50
C CYS A 288 -13.87 15.96 -4.56
N LYS A 289 -13.54 14.72 -4.91
CA LYS A 289 -13.83 13.53 -4.06
C LYS A 289 -12.65 13.16 -3.15
N ILE A 290 -11.41 13.41 -3.56
CA ILE A 290 -10.22 12.86 -2.88
C ILE A 290 -9.73 13.73 -1.71
N LEU A 291 -9.93 15.05 -1.78
CA LEU A 291 -9.47 16.01 -0.75
C LEU A 291 -10.46 16.20 0.41
N GLU A 292 -11.32 15.22 0.68
CA GLU A 292 -12.20 15.25 1.85
C GLU A 292 -11.37 15.07 3.15
N ASP A 293 -10.32 14.26 3.10
CA ASP A 293 -9.45 14.00 4.25
C ASP A 293 -8.71 15.30 4.69
N PRO A 294 -8.90 15.76 5.95
CA PRO A 294 -8.25 16.96 6.48
C PRO A 294 -6.74 16.81 6.65
N ASP A 295 -6.25 15.61 6.95
CA ASP A 295 -4.82 15.36 7.13
C ASP A 295 -4.10 15.31 5.79
N LEU A 296 -4.74 14.76 4.75
CA LEU A 296 -4.19 14.79 3.40
C LEU A 296 -4.02 16.24 2.92
N ARG A 297 -5.03 17.09 3.15
CA ARG A 297 -4.93 18.53 2.91
C ARG A 297 -3.82 19.15 3.77
N GLY A 298 -3.77 18.75 5.04
CA GLY A 298 -2.70 19.00 6.02
C GLY A 298 -1.31 18.91 5.43
N LEU A 299 -0.99 17.70 4.96
CA LEU A 299 0.31 17.36 4.41
C LEU A 299 0.72 18.29 3.26
N PHE A 300 -0.23 18.67 2.39
CA PHE A 300 0.05 19.52 1.22
C PHE A 300 0.16 21.00 1.55
N LEU A 301 -0.73 21.53 2.39
CA LEU A 301 -0.92 22.98 2.56
C LEU A 301 -0.19 23.56 3.77
N THR A 302 0.25 22.73 4.73
CA THR A 302 0.98 23.22 5.90
C THR A 302 2.37 23.76 5.54
N GLU A 303 2.74 24.89 6.14
CA GLU A 303 4.09 25.47 6.10
C GLU A 303 4.99 24.77 7.13
N TRP A 304 5.47 23.58 6.77
CA TRP A 304 6.20 22.67 7.66
C TRP A 304 7.52 23.22 8.20
N ASP A 305 8.10 24.22 7.54
CA ASP A 305 9.26 24.98 8.00
C ASP A 305 8.95 25.85 9.23
N LYS A 306 7.69 26.28 9.40
CA LYS A 306 7.24 27.12 10.53
C LYS A 306 6.69 26.32 11.70
N VAL A 307 6.40 25.04 11.52
CA VAL A 307 5.87 24.18 12.59
C VAL A 307 6.97 23.93 13.63
N GLU A 308 6.68 24.23 14.89
CA GLU A 308 7.61 24.00 16.02
C GLU A 308 7.45 22.60 16.63
N ASN A 309 6.21 22.18 16.86
CA ASN A 309 5.88 20.92 17.52
C ASN A 309 4.92 20.12 16.65
N CYS A 310 5.42 19.06 16.01
CA CYS A 310 4.59 18.12 15.27
C CYS A 310 4.05 17.03 16.20
N THR A 311 2.75 17.05 16.50
CA THR A 311 2.11 16.11 17.46
C THR A 311 1.57 14.83 16.82
N GLY A 312 1.80 14.63 15.51
CA GLY A 312 1.23 13.52 14.74
C GLY A 312 -0.17 13.82 14.19
N PHE A 313 -0.78 12.78 13.61
CA PHE A 313 -2.14 12.78 13.08
C PHE A 313 -3.19 12.63 14.22
N PRO A 314 -4.38 13.23 14.08
CA PRO A 314 -4.76 14.16 13.02
C PRO A 314 -3.99 15.48 13.12
N LEU A 315 -3.65 16.05 11.97
CA LEU A 315 -2.92 17.31 11.85
C LEU A 315 -3.81 18.46 12.33
N LYS A 316 -3.37 19.12 13.40
CA LYS A 316 -4.02 20.33 13.90
C LYS A 316 -3.71 21.47 12.93
N GLY A 317 -4.73 22.03 12.26
CA GLY A 317 -4.61 23.36 11.67
C GLY A 317 -4.90 23.55 10.17
N ILE A 318 -5.75 22.74 9.52
CA ILE A 318 -6.32 23.14 8.21
C ILE A 318 -7.84 23.33 8.30
N GLU A 319 -8.25 24.17 9.24
CA GLU A 319 -9.29 25.14 8.90
C GLU A 319 -8.52 26.36 8.39
N GLY A 320 -8.47 26.54 7.06
CA GLY A 320 -7.63 27.55 6.41
C GLY A 320 -7.84 28.96 6.96
N PRO A 321 -6.88 29.89 6.72
CA PRO A 321 -6.99 31.24 7.22
C PRO A 321 -8.24 31.94 6.68
N CYS A 322 -8.78 32.82 7.52
CA CYS A 322 -9.79 33.83 7.19
C CYS A 322 -9.49 34.52 5.85
#